data_AF-A0A293M0W1-F1
#
_entry.id   AF-A0A293M0W1-F1
#
_cell.length_a   1.000
_cell.length_b   1.000
_cell.length_c   1.000
_cell.angle_alpha   90.00
_cell.angle_beta   90.00
_cell.angle_gamma   90.00
#
_symmetry.space_group_name_H-M   'P 1'
#
loop_
_entity.id
_entity.type
_entity.pdbx_description
1 polymer ?
#
loop_
_entity_poly.entity_id
_entity_poly.type
_entity_poly.pdbx_seq_one_letter_code
_entity_poly.pdbx_strand_id
1 'polypeptide(L)'
;MVRVAVIGCGGLGANVAGELAFHGHEVRTYDSSSVALDRLQPRLAEDCKALRECGILAQPAFVGAVFCMSRLQEALKGAEVVVECIIDDIGAKAELMEVVSRTCSSSCILTSSSLRLNVDAIFERAVFPERCLGMRFLFPVYAIPEVELQLCTATSTATLSRLRAFLERMGKTCFLRAGPEPLVLTDEEREARRTRALRSAPRRFPVVPRCTLPDLPSQDTLCRTLTAELEASGGGVSCSSGGIGLLRERDCVVCMDEERNCVLHPCHHLCTCAQCGRMLLKRQDACPVCRRHIASIFRVFHS
;
A
#
# COMPACT_ATOMS: atom_id res chain seq x y z
N MET A 1 -9.86 11.58 12.68
CA MET A 1 -8.44 11.97 12.70
C MET A 1 -7.68 10.96 13.54
N VAL A 2 -6.56 10.44 13.04
CA VAL A 2 -5.69 9.46 13.73
C VAL A 2 -4.31 10.09 13.82
N ARG A 3 -3.58 9.86 14.92
CA ARG A 3 -2.17 10.30 15.05
C ARG A 3 -1.24 9.20 14.56
N VAL A 4 -0.49 9.49 13.51
CA VAL A 4 0.42 8.54 12.86
C VAL A 4 1.85 9.03 13.00
N ALA A 5 2.77 8.14 13.35
CA ALA A 5 4.19 8.41 13.27
C ALA A 5 4.77 7.77 12.00
N VAL A 6 5.54 8.52 11.21
CA VAL A 6 6.28 7.98 10.06
C VAL A 6 7.78 8.14 10.34
N ILE A 7 8.49 7.01 10.39
CA ILE A 7 9.92 6.98 10.74
C ILE A 7 10.72 6.69 9.48
N GLY A 8 11.56 7.64 9.08
CA GLY A 8 12.18 7.68 7.75
C GLY A 8 11.44 8.67 6.85
N CYS A 9 12.12 9.74 6.47
CA CYS A 9 11.63 10.84 5.63
C CYS A 9 12.26 10.84 4.23
N GLY A 10 12.79 9.70 3.79
CA GLY A 10 13.19 9.47 2.40
C GLY A 10 12.00 9.53 1.43
N GLY A 11 12.23 9.23 0.15
CA GLY A 11 11.20 9.36 -0.90
C GLY A 11 9.87 8.64 -0.56
N LEU A 12 9.94 7.38 -0.14
CA LEU A 12 8.75 6.62 0.25
C LEU A 12 8.07 7.20 1.50
N GLY A 13 8.85 7.51 2.55
CA GLY A 13 8.34 8.06 3.80
C GLY A 13 7.63 9.40 3.62
N ALA A 14 8.16 10.27 2.75
CA ALA A 14 7.53 11.54 2.40
C ALA A 14 6.16 11.33 1.74
N ASN A 15 6.06 10.43 0.76
CA ASN A 15 4.80 10.13 0.10
C ASN A 15 3.78 9.49 1.04
N VAL A 16 4.22 8.59 1.93
CA VAL A 16 3.35 7.98 2.95
C VAL A 16 2.85 9.03 3.92
N ALA A 17 3.72 9.93 4.39
CA ALA A 17 3.32 11.02 5.28
C ALA A 17 2.31 11.96 4.60
N GLY A 18 2.56 12.32 3.34
CA GLY A 18 1.64 13.15 2.56
C GLY A 18 0.31 12.47 2.27
N GLU A 19 0.29 11.17 1.96
CA GLU A 19 -0.93 10.38 1.76
C GLU A 19 -1.80 10.34 3.02
N LEU A 20 -1.19 10.11 4.18
CA LEU A 20 -1.89 10.13 5.47
C LEU A 20 -2.45 11.52 5.78
N ALA A 21 -1.68 12.58 5.52
CA ALA A 21 -2.12 13.95 5.70
C ALA A 21 -3.23 14.35 4.69
N PHE A 22 -3.16 13.88 3.45
CA PHE A 22 -4.20 14.06 2.44
C PHE A 22 -5.55 13.55 2.96
N HIS A 23 -5.55 12.43 3.68
CA HIS A 23 -6.73 11.85 4.33
C HIS A 23 -7.08 12.44 5.72
N GLY A 24 -6.49 13.58 6.10
CA GLY A 24 -6.87 14.32 7.31
C GLY A 24 -6.30 13.75 8.60
N HIS A 25 -5.14 13.09 8.54
CA HIS A 25 -4.44 12.59 9.73
C HIS A 25 -3.37 13.57 10.20
N GLU A 26 -3.09 13.53 11.51
CA GLU A 26 -1.92 14.22 12.07
C GLU A 26 -0.74 13.26 11.96
N VAL A 27 0.25 13.67 11.18
CA VAL A 27 1.44 12.88 10.92
C VAL A 27 2.63 13.55 11.59
N ARG A 28 3.33 12.80 12.44
CA ARG A 28 4.61 13.24 12.99
C ARG A 28 5.70 12.41 12.39
N THR A 29 6.72 13.07 11.87
CA THR A 29 7.80 12.41 11.16
C THR A 29 9.10 12.55 11.93
N TYR A 30 9.98 11.57 11.76
CA TYR A 30 11.33 11.61 12.29
C TYR A 30 12.27 10.94 11.30
N ASP A 31 13.49 11.46 11.19
CA ASP A 31 14.60 10.87 10.45
C ASP A 31 15.89 11.19 11.21
N SER A 32 16.88 10.31 11.13
CA SER A 32 18.21 10.58 11.70
C SER A 32 18.99 11.61 10.88
N SER A 33 18.64 11.78 9.60
CA SER A 33 19.21 12.77 8.70
C SER A 33 18.40 14.06 8.73
N SER A 34 19.02 15.15 9.20
CA SER A 34 18.42 16.49 9.13
C SER A 34 18.11 16.89 7.70
N VAL A 35 18.93 16.47 6.73
CA VAL A 35 18.72 16.74 5.29
C VAL A 35 17.42 16.13 4.79
N ALA A 36 17.02 14.95 5.28
CA ALA A 36 15.75 14.34 4.92
C ALA A 36 14.56 15.13 5.50
N LEU A 37 14.68 15.59 6.76
CA LEU A 37 13.67 16.44 7.40
C LEU A 37 13.51 17.79 6.70
N ASP A 38 14.61 18.43 6.31
CA ASP A 38 14.61 19.73 5.61
C ASP A 38 13.94 19.63 4.23
N ARG A 39 14.08 18.48 3.57
CA ARG A 39 13.48 18.22 2.25
C ARG A 39 12.01 17.82 2.30
N LEU A 40 11.50 17.41 3.47
CA LEU A 40 10.13 16.90 3.58
C LEU A 40 9.09 17.96 3.23
N GLN A 41 9.15 19.15 3.84
CA GLN A 41 8.15 20.20 3.61
C GLN A 41 8.13 20.71 2.16
N PRO A 42 9.28 21.02 1.52
CA PRO A 42 9.32 21.34 0.09
C PRO A 42 8.69 20.24 -0.77
N ARG A 43 9.00 18.98 -0.48
CA ARG A 43 8.45 17.84 -1.22
C ARG A 43 6.94 17.72 -1.08
N LEU A 44 6.39 17.87 0.12
CA LEU A 44 4.94 17.85 0.33
C LEU A 44 4.23 19.02 -0.37
N ALA A 45 4.89 20.18 -0.48
CA ALA A 45 4.37 21.33 -1.23
C ALA A 45 4.33 21.06 -2.75
N GLU A 46 5.36 20.43 -3.30
CA GLU A 46 5.38 19.94 -4.68
C GLU A 46 4.28 18.91 -4.92
N ASP A 47 4.11 17.96 -4.00
CA ASP A 47 3.05 16.96 -4.08
C ASP A 47 1.66 17.62 -4.09
N CYS A 48 1.41 18.57 -3.18
CA CYS A 48 0.16 19.33 -3.15
C CYS A 48 -0.08 20.06 -4.49
N LYS A 49 0.95 20.67 -5.07
CA LYS A 49 0.85 21.37 -6.36
C LYS A 49 0.45 20.40 -7.47
N ALA A 50 1.14 19.27 -7.61
CA ALA A 50 0.84 18.27 -8.63
C ALA A 50 -0.56 17.65 -8.46
N LEU A 51 -0.97 17.33 -7.23
CA LEU A 51 -2.32 16.82 -6.96
C LEU A 51 -3.42 17.84 -7.30
N ARG A 52 -3.16 19.14 -7.15
CA ARG A 52 -4.07 20.21 -7.56
C ARG A 52 -4.16 20.35 -9.07
N GLU A 53 -3.04 20.29 -9.78
CA GLU A 53 -3.01 20.26 -11.25
C GLU A 53 -3.78 19.06 -11.80
N CYS A 54 -3.86 17.97 -11.03
CA CYS A 54 -4.63 16.77 -11.35
C CYS A 54 -6.12 16.88 -11.02
N GLY A 55 -6.54 17.95 -10.34
CA GLY A 55 -7.91 18.11 -9.86
C GLY A 55 -8.28 17.14 -8.71
N ILE A 56 -7.30 16.50 -8.08
CA ILE A 56 -7.50 15.55 -6.97
C ILE A 56 -7.57 16.29 -5.64
N LEU A 57 -6.69 17.27 -5.46
CA LEU A 57 -6.70 18.14 -4.29
C LEU A 57 -7.33 19.49 -4.65
N ALA A 58 -8.37 19.91 -3.91
CA ALA A 58 -9.05 21.18 -4.14
C ALA A 58 -8.35 22.36 -3.45
N GLN A 59 -7.78 22.11 -2.27
CA GLN A 59 -7.17 23.09 -1.38
C GLN A 59 -5.66 23.22 -1.60
N PRO A 60 -5.03 24.34 -1.21
CA PRO A 60 -3.59 24.56 -1.43
C PRO A 60 -2.67 23.62 -0.63
N ALA A 61 -3.19 22.99 0.42
CA ALA A 61 -2.45 22.10 1.31
C ALA A 61 -3.30 20.86 1.65
N PHE A 62 -2.68 19.84 2.22
CA PHE A 62 -3.40 18.68 2.75
C PHE A 62 -4.41 19.05 3.85
N VAL A 63 -5.41 18.19 4.07
CA VAL A 63 -6.43 18.40 5.12
C VAL A 63 -5.83 18.17 6.50
N GLY A 64 -4.94 17.20 6.62
CA GLY A 64 -4.15 16.91 7.79
C GLY A 64 -2.87 17.76 7.84
N ALA A 65 -2.03 17.45 8.82
CA ALA A 65 -0.78 18.17 9.04
C ALA A 65 0.38 17.19 9.16
N VAL A 66 1.53 17.57 8.61
CA VAL A 66 2.79 16.84 8.75
C VAL A 66 3.77 17.68 9.55
N PHE A 67 4.26 17.13 10.66
CA PHE A 67 5.20 17.79 11.56
C PHE A 67 6.52 17.04 11.62
N CYS A 68 7.62 17.73 11.34
CA CYS A 68 8.98 17.20 11.51
C CYS A 68 9.39 17.29 12.98
N MET A 69 9.71 16.16 13.60
CA MET A 69 10.20 16.10 14.97
C MET A 69 11.71 15.96 15.01
N SER A 70 12.33 16.60 16.00
CA SER A 70 13.78 16.55 16.19
C SER A 70 14.26 15.25 16.87
N ARG A 71 13.33 14.58 17.58
CA ARG A 71 13.61 13.38 18.37
C ARG A 71 12.57 12.30 18.07
N LEU A 72 13.02 11.06 18.03
CA LEU A 72 12.16 9.90 17.81
C LEU A 72 10.97 9.86 18.79
N GLN A 73 11.23 10.10 20.08
CA GLN A 73 10.21 10.05 21.13
C GLN A 73 9.10 11.09 20.93
N GLU A 74 9.42 12.26 20.35
CA GLU A 74 8.44 13.31 20.05
C GLU A 74 7.50 12.86 18.91
N ALA A 75 8.04 12.19 17.89
CA ALA A 75 7.24 11.61 16.80
C ALA A 75 6.32 10.49 17.30
N LEU A 76 6.80 9.65 18.20
CA LEU A 76 6.04 8.53 18.75
C LEU A 76 4.98 8.94 19.79
N LYS A 77 5.08 10.14 20.36
CA LYS A 77 4.22 10.58 21.48
C LYS A 77 2.74 10.60 21.11
N GLY A 78 2.00 9.61 21.61
CA GLY A 78 0.56 9.48 21.39
C GLY A 78 0.18 8.93 20.02
N ALA A 79 1.14 8.37 19.27
CA ALA A 79 0.88 7.69 18.02
C ALA A 79 -0.04 6.47 18.24
N GLU A 80 -0.99 6.30 17.33
CA GLU A 80 -1.91 5.15 17.28
C GLU A 80 -1.44 4.12 16.25
N VAL A 81 -0.73 4.58 15.22
CA VAL A 81 -0.08 3.78 14.18
C VAL A 81 1.33 4.34 13.96
N VAL A 82 2.33 3.47 13.87
CA VAL A 82 3.69 3.80 13.43
C VAL A 82 3.94 3.13 12.09
N VAL A 83 4.50 3.88 11.14
CA VAL A 83 4.95 3.38 9.83
C VAL A 83 6.45 3.60 9.71
N GLU A 84 7.19 2.51 9.73
CA GLU A 84 8.64 2.49 9.54
C GLU A 84 8.94 2.42 8.03
N CYS A 85 9.71 3.40 7.56
CA CYS A 85 10.11 3.65 6.18
C CYS A 85 11.61 4.01 6.04
N ILE A 86 12.46 3.53 6.95
CA ILE A 86 13.92 3.62 6.85
C ILE A 86 14.45 2.62 5.80
N ILE A 87 15.75 2.73 5.50
CA ILE A 87 16.46 1.85 4.56
C ILE A 87 16.20 0.36 4.84
N ASP A 88 16.23 -0.47 3.79
CA ASP A 88 15.91 -1.89 3.87
C ASP A 88 17.11 -2.71 4.41
N ASP A 89 17.49 -2.41 5.66
CA ASP A 89 18.48 -3.14 6.44
C ASP A 89 17.82 -3.80 7.66
N ILE A 90 17.99 -5.12 7.79
CA ILE A 90 17.31 -5.89 8.84
C ILE A 90 17.77 -5.51 10.24
N GLY A 91 19.06 -5.20 10.42
CA GLY A 91 19.63 -4.82 11.71
C GLY A 91 19.11 -3.47 12.16
N ALA A 92 19.16 -2.47 11.28
CA ALA A 92 18.68 -1.13 11.53
C ALA A 92 17.18 -1.11 11.84
N LYS A 93 16.36 -1.87 11.09
CA LYS A 93 14.92 -1.97 11.35
C LYS A 93 14.62 -2.68 12.67
N ALA A 94 15.29 -3.80 12.95
CA ALA A 94 15.06 -4.53 14.19
C ALA A 94 15.44 -3.71 15.45
N GLU A 95 16.57 -3.00 15.40
CA GLU A 95 17.00 -2.09 16.46
C GLU A 95 16.00 -0.93 16.65
N LEU A 96 15.60 -0.29 15.55
CA LEU A 96 14.61 0.78 15.60
C LEU A 96 13.27 0.30 16.17
N MET A 97 12.76 -0.84 15.69
CA MET A 97 11.46 -1.36 16.12
C MET A 97 11.47 -1.85 17.57
N GLU A 98 12.60 -2.31 18.10
CA GLU A 98 12.75 -2.54 19.53
C GLU A 98 12.51 -1.24 20.32
N VAL A 99 13.22 -0.16 19.99
CA VAL A 99 13.10 1.14 20.67
C VAL A 99 11.70 1.73 20.52
N VAL A 100 11.14 1.68 19.31
CA VAL A 100 9.79 2.16 19.00
C VAL A 100 8.75 1.41 19.83
N SER A 101 8.86 0.08 19.91
CA SER A 101 7.89 -0.76 20.62
C SER A 101 7.84 -0.46 22.13
N ARG A 102 8.98 -0.16 22.75
CA ARG A 102 9.07 0.21 24.17
C ARG A 102 8.57 1.64 24.45
N THR A 103 8.66 2.52 23.47
CA THR A 103 8.32 3.94 23.62
C THR A 103 6.83 4.21 23.39
N CYS A 104 6.20 3.46 22.47
CA CYS A 104 4.80 3.63 22.13
C CYS A 104 3.86 3.00 23.18
N SER A 105 2.62 3.47 23.23
CA SER A 105 1.53 2.79 23.95
C SER A 105 1.43 1.32 23.51
N SER A 106 1.10 0.40 24.42
CA SER A 106 0.86 -1.02 24.10
C SER A 106 -0.29 -1.23 23.10
N SER A 107 -1.19 -0.25 22.95
CA SER A 107 -2.30 -0.28 21.99
C SER A 107 -1.94 0.26 20.59
N CYS A 108 -0.75 0.85 20.42
CA CYS A 108 -0.27 1.40 19.15
C CYS A 108 0.10 0.28 18.17
N ILE A 109 -0.38 0.36 16.93
CA ILE A 109 -0.04 -0.58 15.87
C ILE A 109 1.34 -0.20 15.29
N LEU A 110 2.22 -1.18 15.12
CA LEU A 110 3.55 -0.96 14.59
C LEU A 110 3.66 -1.60 13.21
N THR A 111 4.10 -0.83 12.22
CA THR A 111 4.22 -1.33 10.85
C THR A 111 5.55 -1.02 10.22
N SER A 112 5.98 -1.87 9.29
CA SER A 112 7.15 -1.66 8.44
C SER A 112 6.75 -1.71 6.97
N SER A 113 7.28 -0.79 6.16
CA SER A 113 7.07 -0.74 4.72
C SER A 113 8.10 -1.54 3.92
N SER A 114 8.82 -2.46 4.58
CA SER A 114 9.83 -3.30 3.92
C SER A 114 9.26 -4.08 2.74
N LEU A 115 10.05 -4.15 1.66
CA LEU A 115 9.63 -4.80 0.43
C LEU A 115 9.96 -6.30 0.48
N ARG A 116 11.20 -6.64 0.84
CA ARG A 116 11.73 -8.02 0.73
C ARG A 116 12.12 -8.65 2.05
N LEU A 117 12.31 -7.88 3.12
CA LEU A 117 12.79 -8.46 4.38
C LEU A 117 11.68 -9.29 5.03
N ASN A 118 12.11 -10.28 5.81
CA ASN A 118 11.20 -11.05 6.64
C ASN A 118 10.66 -10.15 7.77
N VAL A 119 9.34 -9.95 7.77
CA VAL A 119 8.67 -9.09 8.75
C VAL A 119 8.81 -9.63 10.18
N ASP A 120 8.84 -10.95 10.37
CA ASP A 120 9.07 -11.53 11.71
C ASP A 120 10.45 -11.16 12.25
N ALA A 121 11.47 -11.11 11.38
CA ALA A 121 12.82 -10.73 11.78
C ALA A 121 12.93 -9.24 12.11
N ILE A 122 12.17 -8.36 11.43
CA ILE A 122 12.10 -6.93 11.77
C ILE A 122 11.54 -6.73 13.18
N PHE A 123 10.59 -7.56 13.59
CA PHE A 123 9.89 -7.42 14.87
C PHE A 123 10.37 -8.40 15.94
N GLU A 124 11.46 -9.15 15.71
CA GLU A 124 11.95 -10.19 16.61
C GLU A 124 12.22 -9.67 18.04
N ARG A 125 12.67 -8.42 18.15
CA ARG A 125 12.99 -7.75 19.42
C ARG A 125 11.89 -6.83 19.93
N ALA A 126 10.75 -6.76 19.23
CA ALA A 126 9.66 -5.86 19.58
C ALA A 126 8.88 -6.37 20.79
N VAL A 127 8.50 -5.45 21.67
CA VAL A 127 7.61 -5.74 22.81
C VAL A 127 6.16 -5.64 22.35
N PHE A 128 5.35 -6.63 22.76
CA PHE A 128 3.97 -6.86 22.30
C PHE A 128 3.90 -7.11 20.78
N PRO A 129 4.51 -8.20 20.28
CA PRO A 129 4.62 -8.49 18.84
C PRO A 129 3.26 -8.71 18.15
N GLU A 130 2.18 -8.96 18.90
CA GLU A 130 0.82 -9.14 18.40
C GLU A 130 0.20 -7.89 17.74
N ARG A 131 0.85 -6.73 17.88
CA ARG A 131 0.46 -5.46 17.24
C ARG A 131 1.36 -5.05 16.07
N CYS A 132 2.27 -5.93 15.67
CA CYS A 132 3.25 -5.69 14.61
C CYS A 132 2.84 -6.37 13.32
N LEU A 133 3.01 -5.70 12.17
CA LEU A 133 2.77 -6.27 10.85
C LEU A 133 3.40 -5.42 9.74
N GLY A 134 3.68 -6.00 8.59
CA GLY A 134 4.11 -5.28 7.40
C GLY A 134 2.93 -4.52 6.78
N MET A 135 3.17 -3.28 6.37
CA MET A 135 2.21 -2.44 5.66
C MET A 135 2.92 -1.67 4.57
N ARG A 136 2.63 -2.01 3.32
CA ARG A 136 3.30 -1.44 2.16
C ARG A 136 2.29 -0.80 1.22
N PHE A 137 2.40 0.51 1.08
CA PHE A 137 1.72 1.24 0.01
C PHE A 137 2.38 0.89 -1.32
N LEU A 138 1.58 0.51 -2.32
CA LEU A 138 2.10 0.33 -3.67
C LEU A 138 2.42 1.69 -4.31
N PHE A 139 3.39 1.68 -5.21
CA PHE A 139 3.89 2.89 -5.85
C PHE A 139 3.27 3.09 -7.24
N PRO A 140 2.79 4.31 -7.59
CA PRO A 140 2.84 5.55 -6.79
C PRO A 140 1.77 5.64 -5.68
N VAL A 141 2.16 6.13 -4.50
CA VAL A 141 1.35 6.07 -3.25
C VAL A 141 -0.01 6.79 -3.38
N TYR A 142 -0.02 7.98 -3.97
CA TYR A 142 -1.25 8.77 -4.17
C TYR A 142 -2.18 8.22 -5.26
N ALA A 143 -1.64 7.36 -6.14
CA ALA A 143 -2.35 6.86 -7.32
C ALA A 143 -2.95 5.47 -7.10
N ILE A 144 -2.25 4.63 -6.33
CA ILE A 144 -2.56 3.22 -6.19
C ILE A 144 -3.28 3.00 -4.85
N PRO A 145 -4.57 2.61 -4.86
CA PRO A 145 -5.34 2.42 -3.65
C PRO A 145 -4.94 1.16 -2.88
N GLU A 146 -4.26 0.21 -3.53
CA GLU A 146 -3.87 -1.05 -2.91
C GLU A 146 -2.75 -0.87 -1.87
N VAL A 147 -2.96 -1.49 -0.70
CA VAL A 147 -1.99 -1.60 0.37
C VAL A 147 -1.77 -3.08 0.66
N GLU A 148 -0.53 -3.52 0.52
CA GLU A 148 -0.13 -4.88 0.84
C GLU A 148 0.13 -5.00 2.34
N LEU A 149 -0.46 -6.01 2.97
CA LEU A 149 -0.27 -6.34 4.37
C LEU A 149 0.46 -7.68 4.50
N GLN A 150 1.47 -7.72 5.37
CA GLN A 150 2.23 -8.94 5.66
C GLN A 150 2.14 -9.23 7.16
N LEU A 151 1.56 -10.36 7.54
CA LEU A 151 1.40 -10.72 8.94
C LEU A 151 2.70 -11.28 9.50
N CYS A 152 3.11 -10.82 10.68
CA CYS A 152 4.00 -11.56 11.56
C CYS A 152 3.28 -12.79 12.12
N THR A 153 4.04 -13.81 12.50
CA THR A 153 3.55 -15.03 13.17
C THR A 153 2.74 -14.71 14.42
N ALA A 154 3.10 -13.66 15.17
CA ALA A 154 2.41 -13.24 16.39
C ALA A 154 1.20 -12.32 16.15
N THR A 155 1.00 -11.79 14.93
CA THR A 155 0.01 -10.72 14.67
C THR A 155 -1.40 -11.14 15.09
N SER A 156 -2.04 -10.35 15.95
CA SER A 156 -3.42 -10.64 16.32
C SER A 156 -4.42 -10.25 15.23
N THR A 157 -5.52 -11.00 15.14
CA THR A 157 -6.65 -10.68 14.26
C THR A 157 -7.28 -9.32 14.60
N ALA A 158 -7.23 -8.91 15.88
CA ALA A 158 -7.69 -7.61 16.33
C ALA A 158 -6.84 -6.46 15.74
N THR A 159 -5.51 -6.61 15.73
CA THR A 159 -4.58 -5.67 15.09
C THR A 159 -4.88 -5.54 13.60
N LEU A 160 -4.98 -6.68 12.89
CA LEU A 160 -5.29 -6.68 11.47
C LEU A 160 -6.62 -5.98 11.16
N SER A 161 -7.67 -6.27 11.96
CA SER A 161 -9.00 -5.67 11.78
C SER A 161 -8.97 -4.16 12.01
N ARG A 162 -8.27 -3.69 13.04
CA ARG A 162 -8.09 -2.26 13.33
C ARG A 162 -7.34 -1.54 12.22
N LEU A 163 -6.22 -2.11 11.74
CA LEU A 163 -5.44 -1.51 10.67
C LEU A 163 -6.24 -1.45 9.37
N ARG A 164 -6.92 -2.55 9.01
CA ARG A 164 -7.77 -2.60 7.82
C ARG A 164 -8.88 -1.55 7.87
N ALA A 165 -9.58 -1.43 9.01
CA ALA A 165 -10.62 -0.40 9.18
C ALA A 165 -10.05 1.03 9.12
N PHE A 166 -8.80 1.23 9.54
CA PHE A 166 -8.11 2.50 9.35
C PHE A 166 -7.83 2.80 7.86
N LEU A 167 -7.24 1.85 7.14
CA LEU A 167 -6.92 1.98 5.72
C LEU A 167 -8.17 2.11 4.83
N GLU A 168 -9.23 1.33 5.11
CA GLU A 168 -10.49 1.39 4.34
C GLU A 168 -11.21 2.74 4.51
N ARG A 169 -11.10 3.41 5.67
CA ARG A 169 -11.63 4.77 5.85
C ARG A 169 -10.90 5.81 5.00
N MET A 170 -9.66 5.53 4.60
CA MET A 170 -8.92 6.31 3.60
C MET A 170 -9.26 5.89 2.17
N GLY A 171 -10.17 4.95 1.95
CA GLY A 171 -10.48 4.43 0.62
C GLY A 171 -9.40 3.49 0.05
N LYS A 172 -8.46 3.04 0.88
CA LYS A 172 -7.45 2.05 0.48
C LYS A 172 -8.03 0.64 0.46
N THR A 173 -7.50 -0.19 -0.44
CA THR A 173 -7.87 -1.61 -0.57
C THR A 173 -6.74 -2.47 -0.03
N CYS A 174 -6.98 -3.16 1.08
CA CYS A 174 -5.97 -4.02 1.70
C CYS A 174 -5.97 -5.41 1.06
N PHE A 175 -4.79 -5.98 0.81
CA PHE A 175 -4.65 -7.40 0.49
C PHE A 175 -3.51 -8.02 1.31
N LEU A 176 -3.63 -9.31 1.62
CA LEU A 176 -2.58 -10.04 2.32
C LEU A 176 -1.55 -10.55 1.31
N ARG A 177 -0.25 -10.38 1.59
CA ARG A 177 0.81 -11.00 0.80
C ARG A 177 0.72 -12.52 0.92
N ALA A 178 0.58 -13.18 -0.22
CA ALA A 178 0.63 -14.64 -0.32
C ALA A 178 2.03 -15.06 -0.81
N GLY A 179 2.88 -15.50 0.10
CA GLY A 179 4.24 -15.94 -0.22
C GLY A 179 5.33 -14.89 0.02
N PRO A 180 6.60 -15.22 -0.32
CA PRO A 180 7.75 -14.39 0.00
C PRO A 180 7.88 -13.17 -0.92
N GLU A 181 7.46 -13.30 -2.18
CA GLU A 181 7.63 -12.25 -3.17
C GLU A 181 6.60 -11.12 -3.00
N PRO A 182 7.04 -9.85 -2.99
CA PRO A 182 6.15 -8.71 -2.95
C PRO A 182 5.47 -8.50 -4.31
N LEU A 183 4.24 -7.97 -4.31
CA LEU A 183 3.63 -7.47 -5.54
C LEU A 183 4.38 -6.22 -6.04
N VAL A 184 5.10 -6.36 -7.15
CA VAL A 184 5.74 -5.25 -7.85
C VAL A 184 5.03 -5.04 -9.17
N LEU A 185 4.37 -3.89 -9.31
CA LEU A 185 3.60 -3.55 -10.49
C LEU A 185 4.52 -3.11 -11.63
N THR A 186 4.24 -3.58 -12.85
CA THR A 186 4.83 -3.03 -14.07
C THR A 186 4.32 -1.61 -14.34
N ASP A 187 4.98 -0.87 -15.23
CA ASP A 187 4.52 0.49 -15.54
C ASP A 187 3.15 0.53 -16.23
N GLU A 188 2.87 -0.46 -17.09
CA GLU A 188 1.55 -0.64 -17.69
C GLU A 188 0.48 -0.89 -16.63
N GLU A 189 0.80 -1.75 -15.66
CA GLU A 189 -0.06 -2.07 -14.53
C GLU A 189 -0.32 -0.89 -13.59
N ARG A 190 0.69 -0.04 -13.36
CA ARG A 190 0.57 1.20 -12.60
C ARG A 190 -0.35 2.18 -13.32
N GLU A 191 -0.14 2.39 -14.62
CA GLU A 191 -0.95 3.33 -15.41
C GLU A 191 -2.41 2.85 -15.56
N ALA A 192 -2.64 1.55 -15.73
CA ALA A 192 -3.98 0.97 -15.75
C ALA A 192 -4.73 1.20 -14.43
N ARG A 193 -4.07 0.94 -13.29
CA ARG A 193 -4.66 1.17 -11.96
C ARG A 193 -4.92 2.65 -11.70
N ARG A 194 -3.98 3.52 -12.08
CA ARG A 194 -4.12 4.97 -11.99
C ARG A 194 -5.31 5.49 -12.79
N THR A 195 -5.44 5.08 -14.05
CA THR A 195 -6.56 5.47 -14.92
C THR A 195 -7.89 5.05 -14.30
N ARG A 196 -7.94 3.87 -13.68
CA ARG A 196 -9.14 3.38 -12.98
C ARG A 196 -9.45 4.16 -11.70
N ALA A 197 -8.44 4.51 -10.91
CA ALA A 197 -8.60 5.33 -9.70
C ALA A 197 -9.18 6.71 -10.06
N LEU A 198 -8.63 7.36 -11.08
CA LEU A 198 -9.13 8.66 -11.58
C LEU A 198 -10.58 8.58 -12.09
N ARG A 199 -10.98 7.47 -12.74
CA ARG A 199 -12.36 7.29 -13.21
C ARG A 199 -13.36 7.03 -12.09
N SER A 200 -12.92 6.45 -10.98
CA SER A 200 -13.77 6.08 -9.83
C SER A 200 -13.84 7.14 -8.75
N ALA A 201 -12.90 8.11 -8.74
CA ALA A 201 -12.96 9.27 -7.87
C ALA A 201 -14.25 10.08 -8.13
N PRO A 202 -14.96 10.54 -7.08
CA PRO A 202 -16.16 11.36 -7.25
C PRO A 202 -15.80 12.64 -8.01
N ARG A 203 -16.32 12.79 -9.23
CA ARG A 203 -16.07 13.93 -10.12
C ARG A 203 -16.58 15.21 -9.48
N ARG A 204 -15.70 15.94 -8.79
CA ARG A 204 -15.98 17.32 -8.32
C ARG A 204 -15.41 18.40 -9.23
N PHE A 205 -14.44 18.06 -10.10
CA PHE A 205 -13.78 19.01 -11.01
C PHE A 205 -13.42 18.37 -12.36
N PRO A 206 -13.28 19.17 -13.43
CA PRO A 206 -12.86 18.68 -14.75
C PRO A 206 -11.44 18.10 -14.70
N VAL A 207 -11.28 16.84 -15.09
CA VAL A 207 -9.99 16.15 -15.17
C VAL A 207 -9.19 16.73 -16.34
N VAL A 208 -8.00 17.28 -16.07
CA VAL A 208 -7.08 17.73 -17.12
C VAL A 208 -6.40 16.49 -17.73
N PRO A 209 -6.39 16.30 -19.07
CA PRO A 209 -5.95 15.05 -19.71
C PRO A 209 -4.47 14.66 -19.52
N ARG A 210 -3.65 15.52 -18.90
CA ARG A 210 -2.19 15.35 -18.79
C ARG A 210 -1.63 15.83 -17.45
N CYS A 211 -2.30 15.54 -16.35
CA CYS A 211 -1.64 15.78 -15.08
C CYS A 211 -0.67 14.65 -14.73
N THR A 212 0.55 14.98 -14.32
CA THR A 212 1.50 14.07 -13.67
C THR A 212 1.25 14.09 -12.17
N LEU A 213 0.87 12.94 -11.60
CA LEU A 213 0.81 12.78 -10.14
C LEU A 213 2.20 12.97 -9.54
N PRO A 214 2.31 13.39 -8.27
CA PRO A 214 3.60 13.42 -7.59
C PRO A 214 4.27 12.04 -7.70
N ASP A 215 5.56 12.05 -8.01
CA ASP A 215 6.40 10.96 -8.52
C ASP A 215 6.34 10.61 -10.02
N LEU A 216 6.72 11.59 -10.84
CA LEU A 216 7.51 11.30 -12.04
C LEU A 216 8.79 12.15 -12.07
N PRO A 217 9.90 11.74 -11.43
CA PRO A 217 11.15 11.74 -12.17
C PRO A 217 11.10 10.55 -13.14
N SER A 218 11.60 10.74 -14.37
CA SER A 218 11.60 9.72 -15.43
C SER A 218 12.02 8.33 -14.93
N GLN A 219 11.53 7.26 -15.58
CA GLN A 219 11.97 5.85 -15.35
C GLN A 219 13.48 5.74 -15.10
N ASP A 220 14.28 6.58 -15.75
CA ASP A 220 15.73 6.70 -15.57
C ASP A 220 16.19 6.96 -14.13
N THR A 221 15.46 7.71 -13.31
CA THR A 221 15.92 8.09 -11.95
C THR A 221 15.63 6.99 -10.94
N LEU A 222 14.48 6.32 -11.07
CA LEU A 222 14.12 5.14 -10.28
C LEU A 222 14.99 3.94 -10.65
N CYS A 223 15.18 3.67 -11.95
CA CYS A 223 16.13 2.66 -12.38
C CYS A 223 17.55 3.02 -11.97
N ARG A 224 18.04 4.26 -12.08
CA ARG A 224 19.42 4.56 -11.62
C ARG A 224 19.60 4.45 -10.11
N THR A 225 18.60 4.81 -9.31
CA THR A 225 18.68 4.69 -7.85
C THR A 225 18.61 3.23 -7.41
N LEU A 226 17.71 2.44 -8.02
CA LEU A 226 17.55 0.99 -7.75
C LEU A 226 18.69 0.14 -8.36
N THR A 227 19.19 0.50 -9.55
CA THR A 227 20.29 -0.18 -10.24
C THR A 227 21.64 0.17 -9.64
N ALA A 228 21.86 1.38 -9.12
CA ALA A 228 23.07 1.70 -8.36
C ALA A 228 23.18 0.89 -7.05
N GLU A 229 22.05 0.54 -6.43
CA GLU A 229 21.98 -0.35 -5.26
C GLU A 229 22.19 -1.84 -5.64
N LEU A 230 21.77 -2.25 -6.84
CA LEU A 230 21.94 -3.62 -7.36
C LEU A 230 23.33 -3.88 -7.95
N GLU A 231 23.96 -2.90 -8.61
CA GLU A 231 25.31 -2.99 -9.15
C GLU A 231 26.38 -3.02 -8.04
N ALA A 232 26.09 -2.45 -6.88
CA ALA A 232 26.88 -2.64 -5.66
C ALA A 232 26.84 -4.10 -5.13
N SER A 233 25.92 -4.93 -5.65
CA SER A 233 25.63 -6.27 -5.15
C SER A 233 25.83 -7.40 -6.17
N GLY A 234 26.30 -7.09 -7.39
CA GLY A 234 26.79 -8.07 -8.37
C GLY A 234 25.80 -9.15 -8.80
N GLY A 235 24.87 -8.85 -9.71
CA GLY A 235 24.07 -9.88 -10.38
C GLY A 235 23.22 -9.35 -11.53
N GLY A 236 23.59 -9.66 -12.76
CA GLY A 236 22.78 -9.37 -13.96
C GLY A 236 22.09 -10.63 -14.49
N VAL A 237 20.82 -10.52 -14.89
CA VAL A 237 20.14 -11.53 -15.71
C VAL A 237 19.17 -10.87 -16.68
N SER A 238 19.32 -11.21 -17.97
CA SER A 238 18.38 -10.98 -19.06
C SER A 238 17.56 -12.24 -19.33
N CYS A 239 16.29 -12.14 -19.75
CA CYS A 239 15.79 -12.98 -20.86
C CYS A 239 14.37 -12.63 -21.34
N SER A 240 14.13 -13.11 -22.55
CA SER A 240 13.22 -12.70 -23.62
C SER A 240 11.80 -13.29 -23.60
N SER A 241 10.93 -12.56 -24.30
CA SER A 241 9.53 -12.79 -24.68
C SER A 241 9.23 -14.05 -25.52
N GLY A 242 8.02 -14.62 -25.34
CA GLY A 242 7.31 -15.34 -26.41
C GLY A 242 6.17 -16.28 -25.98
N GLY A 243 5.00 -16.21 -26.67
CA GLY A 243 4.14 -17.38 -26.91
C GLY A 243 2.64 -17.24 -26.55
N ILE A 244 1.79 -17.16 -27.58
CA ILE A 244 0.32 -17.00 -27.58
C ILE A 244 -0.39 -18.37 -27.54
N GLY A 245 -1.52 -18.49 -26.80
CA GLY A 245 -2.61 -19.43 -27.14
C GLY A 245 -3.20 -20.34 -26.05
N LEU A 246 -3.92 -19.80 -25.04
CA LEU A 246 -4.73 -20.61 -24.08
C LEU A 246 -6.01 -19.87 -23.57
N LEU A 247 -6.55 -18.90 -24.32
CA LEU A 247 -7.46 -17.87 -23.80
C LEU A 247 -8.90 -18.30 -23.41
N ARG A 248 -9.31 -19.57 -23.45
CA ARG A 248 -10.74 -19.94 -23.23
C ARG A 248 -11.07 -20.61 -21.90
N GLU A 249 -10.08 -21.05 -21.11
CA GLU A 249 -10.33 -21.71 -19.83
C GLU A 249 -10.36 -20.75 -18.63
N ARG A 250 -10.01 -19.47 -18.83
CA ARG A 250 -9.89 -18.47 -17.76
C ARG A 250 -11.06 -17.49 -17.69
N ASP A 251 -12.01 -17.53 -18.61
CA ASP A 251 -13.07 -16.53 -18.72
C ASP A 251 -14.25 -16.80 -17.79
N CYS A 252 -14.82 -15.74 -17.23
CA CYS A 252 -16.02 -15.80 -16.39
C CYS A 252 -17.15 -16.53 -17.10
N VAL A 253 -17.73 -17.54 -16.45
CA VAL A 253 -18.82 -18.35 -17.03
C VAL A 253 -20.16 -17.62 -17.16
N VAL A 254 -20.24 -16.37 -16.68
CA VAL A 254 -21.46 -15.55 -16.68
C VAL A 254 -21.40 -14.48 -17.76
N CYS A 255 -20.35 -13.66 -17.80
CA CYS A 255 -20.22 -12.60 -18.80
C CYS A 255 -19.37 -13.00 -20.00
N MET A 256 -18.49 -14.01 -19.88
CA MET A 256 -17.49 -14.39 -20.89
C MET A 256 -16.53 -13.26 -21.33
N ASP A 257 -16.62 -12.06 -20.73
CA ASP A 257 -15.83 -10.87 -21.10
C ASP A 257 -14.61 -10.62 -20.19
N GLU A 258 -14.64 -11.15 -18.96
CA GLU A 258 -13.65 -10.84 -17.92
C GLU A 258 -13.08 -12.13 -17.33
N GLU A 259 -11.82 -12.10 -16.90
CA GLU A 259 -11.20 -13.27 -16.27
C GLU A 259 -11.88 -13.66 -14.94
N ARG A 260 -11.91 -14.97 -14.67
CA ARG A 260 -12.34 -15.53 -13.39
C ARG A 260 -11.42 -14.99 -12.31
N ASN A 261 -11.97 -14.23 -11.38
CA ASN A 261 -11.21 -13.65 -10.26
C ASN A 261 -12.07 -13.56 -9.00
N CYS A 262 -13.13 -14.36 -8.90
CA CYS A 262 -14.07 -14.37 -7.79
C CYS A 262 -14.41 -15.81 -7.37
N VAL A 263 -14.09 -16.12 -6.11
CA VAL A 263 -14.41 -17.37 -5.43
C VAL A 263 -15.77 -17.24 -4.73
N LEU A 264 -16.64 -18.23 -4.95
CA LEU A 264 -17.97 -18.30 -4.34
C LEU A 264 -17.95 -19.18 -3.09
N HIS A 265 -18.28 -18.63 -1.93
CA HIS A 265 -18.31 -19.37 -0.66
C HIS A 265 -19.72 -19.88 -0.33
N PRO A 266 -19.87 -21.12 0.18
CA PRO A 266 -18.83 -22.02 0.72
C PRO A 266 -18.30 -23.07 -0.26
N CYS A 267 -18.68 -23.04 -1.54
CA CYS A 267 -18.27 -24.08 -2.49
C CYS A 267 -16.84 -23.90 -3.04
N HIS A 268 -16.25 -22.73 -2.86
CA HIS A 268 -14.90 -22.33 -3.30
C HIS A 268 -14.66 -22.38 -4.82
N HIS A 269 -15.71 -22.44 -5.65
CA HIS A 269 -15.56 -22.38 -7.10
C HIS A 269 -15.13 -20.97 -7.57
N LEU A 270 -14.04 -20.94 -8.33
CA LEU A 270 -13.53 -19.77 -9.05
C LEU A 270 -14.06 -19.79 -10.50
N CYS A 271 -15.31 -19.38 -10.69
CA CYS A 271 -15.97 -19.44 -12.00
C CYS A 271 -16.47 -18.08 -12.52
N THR A 272 -16.40 -17.02 -11.70
CA THR A 272 -16.92 -15.70 -12.07
C THR A 272 -15.87 -14.61 -11.96
N CYS A 273 -16.03 -13.51 -12.70
CA CYS A 273 -15.37 -12.25 -12.39
C CYS A 273 -16.05 -11.61 -11.16
N ALA A 274 -15.38 -10.67 -10.49
CA ALA A 274 -15.86 -10.05 -9.26
C ALA A 274 -17.20 -9.32 -9.43
N GLN A 275 -17.46 -8.75 -10.62
CA GLN A 275 -18.72 -8.07 -10.90
C GLN A 275 -19.87 -9.08 -11.01
N CYS A 276 -19.67 -10.16 -11.77
CA CYS A 276 -20.65 -11.24 -11.90
C CYS A 276 -20.90 -11.96 -10.58
N GLY A 277 -19.86 -12.23 -9.79
CA GLY A 277 -20.00 -12.81 -8.45
C GLY A 277 -20.83 -11.93 -7.50
N ARG A 278 -20.62 -10.60 -7.52
CA ARG A 278 -21.44 -9.64 -6.74
C ARG A 278 -22.89 -9.64 -7.19
N MET A 279 -23.13 -9.70 -8.50
CA MET A 279 -24.47 -9.77 -9.06
C MET A 279 -25.21 -11.01 -8.57
N LEU A 280 -24.59 -12.20 -8.64
CA LEU A 280 -25.18 -13.46 -8.18
C LEU A 280 -25.49 -13.43 -6.68
N LEU A 281 -24.55 -12.93 -5.86
CA LEU A 281 -24.77 -12.78 -4.42
C LEU A 281 -25.96 -11.85 -4.11
N LYS A 282 -26.07 -10.72 -4.82
CA LYS A 282 -27.17 -9.75 -4.62
C LYS A 282 -28.53 -10.31 -5.02
N ARG A 283 -28.58 -11.18 -6.03
CA ARG A 283 -29.79 -11.85 -6.50
C ARG A 283 -30.15 -13.11 -5.71
N GLN A 284 -29.30 -13.53 -4.77
CA GLN A 284 -29.42 -14.79 -4.04
C GLN A 284 -29.42 -16.02 -4.97
N ASP A 285 -28.71 -15.90 -6.10
CA ASP A 285 -28.55 -17.00 -7.06
C ASP A 285 -27.60 -18.07 -6.50
N ALA A 286 -27.71 -19.29 -7.02
CA ALA A 286 -26.81 -20.38 -6.70
C ALA A 286 -25.51 -20.35 -7.53
N CYS A 287 -24.46 -21.03 -7.04
CA CYS A 287 -23.22 -21.21 -7.79
C CYS A 287 -23.48 -21.81 -9.19
N PRO A 288 -23.01 -21.20 -10.29
CA PRO A 288 -23.22 -21.71 -11.64
C PRO A 288 -22.62 -23.11 -11.90
N VAL A 289 -21.65 -23.52 -11.08
CA VAL A 289 -20.95 -24.80 -11.21
C VAL A 289 -21.66 -25.91 -10.43
N CYS A 290 -21.86 -25.72 -9.13
CA CYS A 290 -22.38 -26.78 -8.24
C CYS A 290 -23.78 -26.53 -7.69
N ARG A 291 -24.43 -25.42 -8.07
CA ARG A 291 -25.76 -25.01 -7.61
C ARG A 291 -25.90 -24.87 -6.09
N ARG A 292 -24.79 -24.76 -5.35
CA ARG A 292 -24.81 -24.46 -3.90
C ARG A 292 -25.10 -22.97 -3.68
N HIS A 293 -25.85 -22.66 -2.62
CA HIS A 293 -26.13 -21.28 -2.20
C HIS A 293 -24.83 -20.49 -1.94
N ILE A 294 -24.78 -19.24 -2.41
CA ILE A 294 -23.63 -18.34 -2.25
C ILE A 294 -23.85 -17.48 -1.00
N ALA A 295 -23.09 -17.74 0.06
CA ALA A 295 -23.18 -16.98 1.32
C ALA A 295 -22.32 -15.70 1.27
N SER A 296 -21.18 -15.76 0.59
CA SER A 296 -20.24 -14.65 0.42
C SER A 296 -19.36 -14.89 -0.78
N ILE A 297 -18.64 -13.86 -1.22
CA ILE A 297 -17.70 -13.95 -2.34
C ILE A 297 -16.37 -13.33 -1.96
N PHE A 298 -15.29 -13.85 -2.55
CA PHE A 298 -13.93 -13.38 -2.33
C PHE A 298 -13.26 -13.11 -3.67
N ARG A 299 -12.70 -11.92 -3.85
CA ARG A 299 -11.93 -11.60 -5.05
C ARG A 299 -10.51 -12.16 -4.91
N VAL A 300 -10.03 -12.83 -5.95
CA VAL A 300 -8.68 -13.41 -6.05
C VAL A 300 -7.96 -12.69 -7.19
N PHE A 301 -6.68 -12.38 -7.01
CA PHE A 301 -5.85 -11.80 -8.06
C PHE A 301 -4.84 -12.85 -8.50
N HIS A 302 -4.72 -13.07 -9.81
CA HIS A 302 -3.70 -13.94 -10.38
C HIS A 302 -2.42 -13.13 -10.58
N SER A 303 -1.28 -13.74 -10.25
CA SER A 303 0.07 -13.27 -10.58
C SER A 303 0.41 -13.52 -12.04
#